data_AF-A0A4P5VLQ5-F1
#
_entry.id   AF-A0A4P5VLQ5-F1
#
_cell.length_a   1.000
_cell.length_b   1.000
_cell.length_c   1.000
_cell.angle_alpha   90.00
_cell.angle_beta   90.00
_cell.angle_gamma   90.00
#
_symmetry.space_group_name_H-M   'P 1'
#
loop_
_entity.id
_entity.type
_entity.pdbx_description
1 polymer ?
#
loop_
_entity_poly.entity_id
_entity_poly.type
_entity_poly.pdbx_seq_one_letter_code
_entity_poly.pdbx_strand_id
1 'polypeptide(L)' 'MNPARGGPRPSPIRSHQAEGDRDTLLTQASRLQERARLSAQAGDITSAAQFILQALDQERRAGGLGPQVLQLIKPR' A
#
# COMPACT_ATOMS: atom_id res chain seq x y z
N MET A 1 -27.98 -30.86 -33.01
CA MET A 1 -28.29 -30.65 -31.58
C MET A 1 -27.04 -31.03 -30.80
N ASN A 2 -26.34 -30.09 -30.15
CA ASN A 2 -25.04 -30.33 -29.49
C ASN A 2 -25.10 -29.72 -28.07
N PRO A 3 -24.83 -30.47 -26.98
CA PRO A 3 -24.98 -29.94 -25.63
C PRO A 3 -23.79 -29.07 -25.21
N ALA A 4 -24.11 -27.98 -24.52
CA ALA A 4 -23.20 -26.94 -24.06
C ALA A 4 -22.04 -27.47 -23.19
N ARG A 5 -20.81 -27.14 -23.58
CA ARG A 5 -19.62 -27.27 -22.72
C ARG A 5 -19.63 -26.12 -21.71
N GLY A 6 -19.99 -26.42 -20.46
CA GLY A 6 -19.75 -25.51 -19.33
C GLY A 6 -18.26 -25.45 -19.02
N GLY A 7 -17.62 -24.34 -19.38
CA GLY A 7 -16.25 -24.03 -18.96
C GLY A 7 -16.18 -23.71 -17.46
N PRO A 8 -15.04 -23.93 -16.80
CA PRO A 8 -14.89 -23.67 -15.36
C PRO A 8 -15.01 -22.17 -15.08
N ARG A 9 -15.84 -21.81 -14.10
CA ARG A 9 -15.92 -20.44 -13.58
C ARG A 9 -14.62 -20.12 -12.83
N PRO A 10 -13.96 -18.97 -13.07
CA PRO A 10 -12.83 -18.55 -12.26
C PRO A 10 -13.30 -18.19 -10.84
N SER A 11 -12.80 -18.92 -9.84
CA SER A 11 -13.04 -18.67 -8.41
C SER A 11 -12.33 -17.39 -7.94
N PRO A 12 -12.96 -16.54 -7.11
CA PRO A 12 -12.32 -15.33 -6.56
C PRO A 12 -11.45 -15.70 -5.35
N ILE A 13 -10.26 -16.24 -5.57
CA ILE A 13 -9.33 -16.61 -4.48
C ILE A 13 -8.41 -15.43 -4.07
N ARG A 14 -8.37 -14.33 -4.83
CA ARG A 14 -7.32 -13.30 -4.70
C ARG A 14 -7.61 -12.16 -3.71
N SER A 15 -8.82 -12.05 -3.18
CA SER A 15 -9.25 -10.89 -2.37
C SER A 15 -8.73 -10.92 -0.92
N HIS A 16 -8.83 -12.07 -0.25
CA HIS A 16 -8.46 -12.17 1.18
C HIS A 16 -6.94 -12.07 1.44
N GLN A 17 -6.10 -12.51 0.50
CA GLN A 17 -4.64 -12.36 0.63
C GLN A 17 -4.22 -10.88 0.46
N ALA A 18 -4.82 -10.17 -0.49
CA ALA A 18 -4.55 -8.76 -0.71
C ALA A 18 -4.99 -7.87 0.47
N GLU A 19 -6.08 -8.24 1.15
CA GLU A 19 -6.53 -7.56 2.38
C GLU A 19 -5.59 -7.80 3.56
N GLY A 20 -5.10 -9.03 3.74
CA GLY A 20 -4.11 -9.35 4.78
C GLY A 20 -2.75 -8.69 4.54
N ASP A 21 -2.31 -8.60 3.29
CA ASP A 21 -1.10 -7.87 2.91
C ASP A 21 -1.26 -6.37 3.16
N ARG A 22 -2.44 -5.80 2.84
CA ARG A 22 -2.76 -4.39 3.09
C ARG A 22 -2.71 -4.06 4.58
N ASP A 23 -3.36 -4.84 5.43
CA ASP A 23 -3.39 -4.60 6.88
C ASP A 23 -1.99 -4.71 7.50
N THR A 24 -1.19 -5.65 7.01
CA THR A 24 0.22 -5.80 7.39
C THR A 24 1.04 -4.56 7.02
N LEU A 25 0.86 -4.03 5.81
CA LEU A 25 1.55 -2.84 5.32
C LEU A 25 1.14 -1.57 6.12
N LEU A 26 -0.15 -1.42 6.44
CA LEU A 26 -0.64 -0.32 7.29
C LEU A 26 -0.11 -0.41 8.72
N THR A 27 -0.05 -1.61 9.29
CA THR A 27 0.56 -1.84 10.61
C THR A 27 2.04 -1.47 10.60
N GLN A 28 2.78 -1.81 9.54
CA GLN A 28 4.18 -1.44 9.39
C GLN A 28 4.35 0.07 9.24
N ALA A 29 3.50 0.74 8.46
CA ALA A 29 3.50 2.19 8.31
C ALA A 29 3.29 2.91 9.65
N SER A 30 2.32 2.46 10.45
CA SER A 30 2.03 3.01 11.78
C SER A 30 3.24 2.91 12.72
N ARG A 31 3.94 1.76 12.73
CA ARG A 31 5.17 1.58 13.52
C ARG A 31 6.30 2.52 13.07
N LEU A 32 6.43 2.75 11.77
CA LEU A 32 7.43 3.66 11.22
C LEU A 32 7.11 5.12 11.58
N GLN A 33 5.85 5.52 11.56
CA GLN A 33 5.42 6.85 12.02
C GLN A 33 5.72 7.09 13.50
N GLU A 34 5.51 6.10 14.36
CA GLU A 34 5.86 6.24 15.78
C GLU A 34 7.38 6.39 15.97
N ARG A 35 8.18 5.62 15.22
CA ARG A 35 9.65 5.78 15.22
C ARG A 35 10.08 7.14 14.70
N ALA A 36 9.43 7.65 13.66
CA ALA A 36 9.69 8.99 13.15
C ALA A 36 9.41 10.05 14.22
N ARG A 37 8.31 9.90 14.96
CA ARG A 37 7.93 10.80 16.05
C ARG A 37 8.96 10.79 17.17
N LEU A 38 9.41 9.61 17.59
CA LEU A 38 10.45 9.47 18.63
C LEU A 38 11.78 10.07 18.17
N SER A 39 12.22 9.82 16.93
CA SER A 39 13.44 10.42 16.38
C SER A 39 13.34 11.94 16.30
N ALA A 40 12.20 12.49 15.88
CA ALA A 40 11.98 13.93 15.83
C ALA A 40 12.00 14.55 17.23
N GLN A 41 11.41 13.89 18.24
CA GLN A 41 11.48 14.34 19.63
C GLN A 41 12.90 14.31 20.20
N ALA A 42 13.72 13.35 19.76
CA ALA A 42 15.13 13.26 20.12
C ALA A 42 16.02 14.27 19.35
N GLY A 43 15.45 15.05 18.42
CA GLY A 43 16.20 15.99 17.57
C GLY A 43 16.91 15.33 16.38
N ASP A 44 16.73 14.02 16.17
CA ASP A 44 17.27 13.30 15.02
C ASP A 44 16.32 13.42 13.82
N ILE A 45 16.40 14.57 13.17
CA ILE A 45 15.56 14.93 12.01
C ILE A 45 15.85 14.01 10.81
N THR A 46 17.11 13.58 10.65
CA THR A 46 17.50 12.71 9.53
C THR A 46 16.82 11.35 9.63
N SER A 47 16.89 10.70 10.81
CA SER A 47 16.22 9.42 11.02
C SER A 47 14.70 9.57 10.96
N ALA A 48 14.15 10.67 11.50
CA ALA A 48 12.73 10.96 11.41
C ALA A 48 12.24 11.04 9.95
N ALA A 49 12.97 11.77 9.10
CA ALA A 49 12.66 11.89 7.67
C ALA A 49 12.72 10.53 6.96
N GLN A 50 13.73 9.71 7.24
CA GLN A 50 13.85 8.37 6.68
C GLN A 50 12.66 7.48 7.06
N PHE A 51 12.26 7.48 8.33
CA PHE A 51 11.11 6.71 8.80
C PHE A 51 9.78 7.19 8.18
N ILE A 52 9.61 8.50 7.98
CA ILE A 52 8.42 9.05 7.28
C ILE A 52 8.36 8.53 5.84
N LEU A 53 9.46 8.60 5.09
CA LEU A 53 9.50 8.13 3.70
C LEU A 53 9.20 6.62 3.61
N GLN A 54 9.73 5.83 4.55
CA GLN A 54 9.44 4.41 4.62
C GLN A 54 7.97 4.13 4.94
N ALA A 55 7.35 4.87 5.87
CA ALA A 55 5.94 4.72 6.21
C ALA A 55 5.04 5.01 5.01
N LEU A 56 5.31 6.11 4.29
CA LEU A 56 4.59 6.50 3.08
C LEU A 56 4.70 5.46 1.97
N ASP A 57 5.87 4.80 1.83
CA ASP A 57 6.02 3.72 0.86
C ASP A 57 5.18 2.49 1.22
N GLN A 58 5.04 2.16 2.50
CA GLN A 58 4.15 1.08 2.94
C GLN A 58 2.67 1.44 2.74
N GLU A 59 2.26 2.67 3.02
CA GLU A 59 0.90 3.16 2.72
C GLU A 59 0.59 3.12 1.22
N ARG A 60 1.56 3.53 0.38
CA ARG A 60 1.46 3.46 -1.09
C ARG A 60 1.28 2.02 -1.58
N ARG A 61 1.99 1.07 -0.98
CA ARG A 61 1.87 -0.36 -1.29
C ARG A 61 0.55 -0.94 -0.78
N ALA A 62 0.10 -0.54 0.42
CA ALA A 62 -1.15 -0.98 1.02
C ALA A 62 -2.38 -0.51 0.22
N GLY A 63 -2.29 0.69 -0.38
CA GLY A 63 -3.33 1.29 -1.19
C GLY A 63 -3.33 0.91 -2.66
N GLY A 64 -2.41 0.05 -3.12
CA GLY A 64 -2.40 -0.54 -4.47
C GLY A 64 -2.84 0.43 -5.59
N LEU A 65 -2.10 1.53 -5.77
CA LEU A 65 -2.50 2.71 -6.55
C LEU A 65 -3.58 3.54 -5.84
N GLY A 66 -3.14 4.60 -5.14
CA GLY A 66 -4.04 5.64 -4.67
C GLY A 66 -4.90 6.23 -5.79
N PRO A 67 -6.02 6.90 -5.47
CA PRO A 67 -6.84 7.56 -6.46
C PRO A 67 -6.01 8.66 -7.16
N GLN A 68 -5.44 8.32 -8.31
CA GLN A 68 -5.20 9.21 -9.44
C GLN A 68 -4.46 10.53 -9.16
N VAL A 69 -3.30 10.48 -8.49
CA VAL A 69 -2.29 11.58 -8.53
C VAL A 69 -1.17 11.22 -9.52
N LEU A 70 -1.53 10.80 -10.73
CA LEU A 70 -0.62 10.60 -11.87
C LEU A 70 -1.10 11.32 -13.14
N GLN A 71 -1.88 12.39 -13.01
CA GLN A 71 -2.36 13.18 -14.15
C GLN A 71 -1.96 14.67 -14.10
N LEU A 72 -1.06 15.08 -13.19
CA LEU A 72 -0.65 16.50 -13.08
C LEU A 72 0.70 16.84 -13.71
N ILE A 73 1.08 16.17 -14.81
CA ILE A 73 2.03 16.77 -15.76
C ILE A 73 1.38 16.71 -17.13
N LYS A 74 0.68 17.79 -17.49
CA LYS A 74 0.44 18.10 -18.90
C LYS A 74 1.75 18.64 -19.48
N PRO A 75 2.30 18.06 -20.56
CA PRO A 75 3.28 18.78 -21.35
C PRO A 75 2.57 19.96 -22.01
N ARG A 76 3.29 21.08 -22.13
CA ARG A 76 2.81 22.37 -22.67
C ARG A 76 2.15 22.21 -24.03
#